data_AF-A0A7C5LX34-F1
#
_entry.id   AF-A0A7C5LX34-F1
#
_cell.length_a   1.000
_cell.length_b   1.000
_cell.length_c   1.000
_cell.angle_alpha   90.00
_cell.angle_beta   90.00
_cell.angle_gamma   90.00
#
_symmetry.space_group_name_H-M   'P 1'
#
loop_
_entity.id
_entity.type
_entity.pdbx_description
1 polymer ?
#
loop_
_entity_poly.entity_id
_entity_poly.type
_entity_poly.pdbx_seq_one_letter_code
_entity_poly.pdbx_strand_id
1 'polypeptide(L)' 'MSTTDPIADMLTRLRNGMAVRRRYVQMPSSKIKLA' A
#
# COMPACT_ATOMS: atom_id res chain seq x y z
N MET A 1 -9.93 4.32 -12.15
CA MET A 1 -9.03 4.90 -11.12
C MET A 1 -7.61 4.83 -11.66
N SER A 2 -7.13 5.94 -12.20
CA SER A 2 -5.73 6.11 -12.60
C SER A 2 -4.89 6.19 -11.32
N THR A 3 -4.04 5.20 -11.09
CA THR A 3 -3.09 5.20 -9.98
C THR A 3 -1.95 6.15 -10.33
N THR A 4 -2.15 7.45 -10.09
CA THR A 4 -1.16 8.49 -10.40
C THR A 4 0.11 8.36 -9.55
N ASP A 5 -0.03 7.80 -8.34
CA ASP A 5 1.11 7.51 -7.44
C ASP A 5 0.94 6.14 -6.74
N PRO A 6 1.70 5.11 -7.16
CA PRO A 6 1.63 3.78 -6.57
C PRO A 6 2.22 3.71 -5.15
N ILE A 7 3.04 4.68 -4.72
CA ILE A 7 3.59 4.76 -3.35
C ILE A 7 2.54 5.37 -2.42
N ALA A 8 1.88 6.46 -2.82
CA ALA A 8 0.80 7.04 -2.03
C ALA A 8 -0.36 6.05 -1.80
N ASP A 9 -0.73 5.27 -2.82
CA ASP A 9 -1.73 4.20 -2.68
C ASP A 9 -1.26 3.11 -1.67
N MET A 10 0.01 2.71 -1.74
CA MET A 10 0.60 1.76 -0.79
C MET A 10 0.54 2.28 0.65
N LEU A 11 0.99 3.51 0.89
CA LEU A 11 1.00 4.11 2.24
C LEU A 11 -0.42 4.23 2.79
N THR A 12 -1.39 4.54 1.92
CA THR A 12 -2.81 4.61 2.30
C THR A 12 -3.34 3.24 2.73
N ARG A 13 -3.01 2.16 2.01
CA ARG A 13 -3.39 0.79 2.43
C ARG A 13 -2.73 0.38 3.74
N LEU A 14 -1.47 0.74 3.96
CA LEU A 14 -0.77 0.48 5.22
C LEU A 14 -1.43 1.20 6.39
N ARG A 15 -1.72 2.50 6.25
CA ARG A 15 -2.43 3.30 7.26
C ARG A 15 -3.76 2.66 7.65
N ASN A 16 -4.54 2.26 6.64
CA ASN A 16 -5.83 1.62 6.86
C ASN A 16 -5.66 0.25 7.55
N GLY A 17 -4.66 -0.54 7.14
CA GLY A 17 -4.31 -1.81 7.78
C GLY A 17 -3.91 -1.66 9.25
N MET A 18 -3.12 -0.63 9.59
CA MET A 18 -2.76 -0.32 10.97
C MET A 18 -3.98 0.09 11.80
N ALA A 19 -4.89 0.90 11.23
CA ALA A 19 -6.11 1.36 11.91
C ALA A 19 -7.01 0.20 12.33
N VAL A 20 -7.08 -0.87 11.53
CA VAL A 20 -7.84 -2.09 11.84
C VAL A 20 -6.99 -3.20 12.48
N ARG A 21 -5.75 -2.88 12.90
CA ARG A 21 -4.79 -3.81 13.54
C ARG A 21 -4.53 -5.09 12.73
N ARG A 22 -4.48 -4.99 11.39
CA ARG A 22 -4.11 -6.12 10.53
C ARG A 22 -2.61 -6.40 10.61
N ARG A 23 -2.27 -7.68 10.78
CA ARG A 23 -0.87 -8.16 10.85
C ARG A 23 -0.13 -8.09 9.50
N TYR A 24 -0.88 -8.11 8.39
CA TYR A 24 -0.33 -8.00 7.04
C TYR A 24 -1.30 -7.27 6.12
N VAL A 25 -0.77 -6.56 5.12
CA VAL A 25 -1.52 -5.85 4.08
C VAL A 25 -1.06 -6.39 2.72
N GLN A 26 -1.97 -7.05 1.99
CA GLN A 26 -1.68 -7.55 0.66
C GLN A 26 -1.84 -6.44 -0.38
N MET A 27 -0.86 -6.32 -1.28
CA MET A 27 -0.87 -5.40 -2.40
C MET A 27 0.03 -5.95 -3.52
N PRO A 28 -0.20 -5.57 -4.79
CA PRO A 28 0.65 -6.04 -5.88
C PRO A 28 2.09 -5.52 -5.72
N SER A 29 3.07 -6.40 -5.90
CA SER A 29 4.50 -6.04 -5.90
C SER A 29 4.83 -5.21 -7.13
N SER A 30 5.59 -4.13 -6.96
CA SER A 30 6.22 -3.40 -8.06
C SER A 30 7.67 -3.11 -7.71
N LYS A 31 8.54 -2.96 -8.71
CA LYS A 31 9.96 -2.62 -8.49
C LYS A 31 10.13 -1.33 -7.69
N ILE A 32 9.20 -0.37 -7.86
CA ILE A 32 9.16 0.89 -7.13
C ILE A 32 8.83 0.69 -5.63
N LYS A 33 8.06 -0.35 -5.27
CA LYS A 33 7.71 -0.67 -3.87
C LYS A 33 8.80 -1.46 -3.13
N LEU A 34 9.72 -2.07 -3.87
CA LEU A 34 10.80 -2.92 -3.34
C LEU A 34 12.09 -2.16 -3.05
N ALA A 35 12.24 -0.94 -3.60
CA ALA A 35 13.43 -0.10 -3.49
C ALA A 35 13.50 0.67 -2.16
#